data_AF-A0A833GQI5-F1
#
_entry.id   AF-A0A833GQI5-F1
#
_cell.length_a   1.000
_cell.length_b   1.000
_cell.length_c   1.000
_cell.angle_alpha   90.00
_cell.angle_beta   90.00
_cell.angle_gamma   90.00
#
_symmetry.space_group_name_H-M   'P 1'
#
loop_
_entity.id
_entity.type
_entity.pdbx_description
1 polymer ?
#
loop_
_entity_poly.entity_id
_entity_poly.type
_entity_poly.pdbx_seq_one_letter_code
_entity_poly.pdbx_strand_id
1 'polypeptide(L)' 'MNSYLTCFVVGLPLVALWLVGVRRGVMVGLVFGLVRREEMPSRFWPATLVYGVLAFGLVITPSLFWFGLWP' A
#
# COMPACT_ATOMS: atom_id res chain seq x y z
N MET A 1 -0.93 14.91 18.50
CA MET A 1 -1.78 14.30 17.45
C MET A 1 -1.42 12.82 17.36
N ASN A 2 -2.41 11.94 17.34
CA ASN A 2 -2.24 10.50 17.50
C ASN A 2 -1.64 9.88 16.23
N SER A 3 -0.35 9.48 16.24
CA SER A 3 0.37 8.99 15.05
C SER A 3 -0.37 7.85 14.34
N TYR A 4 -1.10 7.01 15.08
CA TYR A 4 -1.96 5.95 14.56
C TYR A 4 -3.13 6.46 13.71
N LEU A 5 -3.74 7.58 14.11
CA LEU A 5 -4.82 8.20 13.37
C LEU A 5 -4.31 8.79 12.05
N THR A 6 -3.12 9.39 12.06
CA THR A 6 -2.47 9.87 10.83
C THR A 6 -2.14 8.70 9.89
N CYS A 7 -1.58 7.61 10.40
CA CYS A 7 -1.30 6.40 9.61
C CYS A 7 -2.56 5.82 8.98
N PHE A 8 -3.67 5.76 9.72
CA PHE A 8 -4.95 5.25 9.21
C PHE A 8 -5.51 6.15 8.10
N VAL A 9 -5.55 7.47 8.33
CA VAL A 9 -6.08 8.45 7.38
C VAL A 9 -5.25 8.49 6.10
N VAL A 10 -3.93 8.32 6.19
CA VAL A 10 -3.02 8.27 5.02
C VAL A 10 -3.00 6.87 4.38
N GLY A 11 -3.22 5.82 5.15
CA GLY A 11 -3.27 4.43 4.67
C GLY A 11 -4.45 4.17 3.75
N LEU A 12 -5.65 4.71 4.04
CA LEU A 12 -6.83 4.57 3.19
C LEU A 12 -6.63 5.04 1.73
N PRO A 13 -6.16 6.27 1.46
CA PRO A 13 -5.90 6.71 0.09
C PRO A 13 -4.75 5.94 -0.57
N LEU A 14 -3.74 5.49 0.20
CA LEU A 14 -2.67 4.64 -0.32
C LEU A 14 -3.19 3.28 -0.79
N VAL A 15 -4.09 2.64 -0.02
CA VAL A 15 -4.73 1.38 -0.42
C VAL A 15 -5.61 1.58 -1.66
N ALA A 16 -6.35 2.70 -1.73
CA ALA A 16 -7.16 3.03 -2.89
C ALA A 16 -6.29 3.24 -4.16
N LEU A 17 -5.22 4.03 -4.05
CA LEU A 17 -4.27 4.24 -5.15
C LEU A 17 -3.58 2.94 -5.57
N TRP A 18 -3.23 2.08 -4.62
CA TRP A 18 -2.67 0.75 -4.88
C TRP A 18 -3.67 -0.12 -5.65
N LEU A 19 -4.92 -0.23 -5.21
CA LEU A 19 -5.98 -0.98 -5.91
C LEU A 19 -6.21 -0.46 -7.33
N VAL A 20 -6.26 0.86 -7.50
CA VAL A 20 -6.39 1.51 -8.82
C VAL A 20 -5.18 1.19 -9.70
N GLY A 21 -3.97 1.24 -9.14
CA GLY A 21 -2.73 0.89 -9.82
C GLY A 21 -2.70 -0.57 -10.28
N VAL A 22 -3.07 -1.52 -9.41
CA VAL A 22 -3.20 -2.95 -9.75
C VAL A 22 -4.18 -3.12 -10.91
N ARG A 23 -5.37 -2.51 -10.82
CA ARG A 23 -6.41 -2.62 -11.85
C ARG A 23 -5.99 -2.05 -13.19
N ARG A 24 -5.25 -0.94 -13.20
CA ARG A 24 -4.73 -0.35 -14.43
C ARG A 24 -3.45 -1.01 -14.93
N GLY A 25 -2.89 -1.97 -14.19
CA GLY A 25 -1.60 -2.58 -14.53
C GLY A 25 -0.42 -1.61 -14.42
N VAL A 26 -0.53 -0.58 -13.58
CA VAL A 26 0.46 0.49 -13.41
C VAL A 26 0.77 0.68 -11.94
N MET A 27 2.03 0.55 -11.55
CA MET A 27 2.51 0.75 -10.19
C MET A 27 3.58 1.83 -10.16
N VAL A 28 3.55 2.73 -9.19
CA VAL A 28 4.66 3.66 -8.96
C VAL A 28 5.70 2.95 -8.13
N GLY A 29 6.80 2.51 -8.73
CA GLY A 29 7.94 1.90 -8.07
C GLY A 29 8.89 2.97 -7.50
N LEU A 30 9.22 2.83 -6.22
CA LEU A 30 10.05 3.73 -5.41
C LEU A 30 11.48 3.82 -5.95
N VAL A 31 11.93 2.76 -6.62
CA VAL A 31 13.30 2.60 -7.15
C VAL A 31 13.34 2.66 -8.68
N PHE A 32 12.26 2.28 -9.36
CA PHE A 32 12.25 2.07 -10.82
C PHE A 32 11.30 3.00 -11.59
N GLY A 33 10.66 3.96 -10.92
CA GLY A 33 9.66 4.83 -11.53
C GLY A 33 8.36 4.08 -11.83
N LEU A 34 7.62 4.51 -12.85
CA LEU A 34 6.31 3.97 -13.21
C LEU A 34 6.48 2.57 -13.84
N VAL A 35 6.18 1.51 -13.10
CA VAL A 35 6.26 0.11 -13.55
C VAL A 35 4.94 -0.28 -14.21
N ARG A 36 4.97 -0.54 -15.51
CA ARG A 36 3.82 -1.07 -16.26
C ARG A 36 3.90 -2.59 -16.34
N ARG A 37 2.76 -3.25 -16.12
CA ARG A 37 2.64 -4.72 -16.18
C ARG A 37 3.00 -5.29 -17.55
N GLU A 38 2.73 -4.54 -18.61
CA GLU A 38 3.01 -4.95 -20.00
C GLU A 38 4.51 -4.96 -20.32
N GLU A 39 5.28 -4.01 -19.78
CA GLU A 39 6.72 -3.91 -20.05
C GLU A 39 7.55 -4.83 -19.13
N MET A 40 7.18 -4.95 -17.86
CA MET A 40 7.99 -5.65 -16.85
C MET A 40 7.13 -6.45 -15.86
N PRO A 41 6.50 -7.56 -16.26
CA PRO A 41 5.61 -8.34 -15.40
C PRO A 41 6.36 -8.94 -14.20
N SER A 42 7.62 -9.35 -14.37
CA SER A 42 8.46 -9.92 -13.30
C SER A 42 8.78 -8.93 -12.18
N ARG A 43 8.77 -7.63 -12.47
CA ARG A 43 9.00 -6.56 -11.47
C ARG A 43 7.69 -5.98 -10.94
N PHE A 44 6.62 -6.03 -11.73
CA PHE A 44 5.31 -5.52 -11.36
C PHE A 44 4.70 -6.26 -10.16
N TRP A 45 4.71 -7.58 -10.16
CA TRP A 45 4.15 -8.39 -9.07
C TRP A 45 4.85 -8.20 -7.72
N PRO A 46 6.19 -8.27 -7.63
CA PRO A 46 6.86 -8.01 -6.35
C PRO A 46 6.69 -6.56 -5.89
N ALA A 47 6.71 -5.57 -6.80
CA ALA A 47 6.39 -4.20 -6.45
C ALA A 47 4.97 -4.10 -5.88
N THR A 48 3.98 -4.67 -6.56
CA THR A 48 2.59 -4.73 -6.12
C THR A 48 2.47 -5.32 -4.72
N LEU A 49 3.18 -6.41 -4.44
CA LEU A 49 3.12 -7.09 -3.15
C LEU A 49 3.70 -6.21 -2.03
N VAL A 50 4.87 -5.58 -2.26
CA VAL A 50 5.50 -4.66 -1.29
C VAL A 50 4.59 -3.45 -1.01
N TYR A 51 4.05 -2.80 -2.04
CA TYR A 51 3.15 -1.66 -1.87
C TYR A 51 1.85 -2.04 -1.17
N GLY A 52 1.32 -3.23 -1.48
CA GLY A 52 0.13 -3.76 -0.83
C GLY A 52 0.38 -3.92 0.66
N VAL A 53 1.48 -4.59 1.04
CA VAL A 53 1.84 -4.80 2.44
C VAL A 53 2.01 -3.47 3.19
N LEU A 54 2.68 -2.48 2.59
CA LEU A 54 2.84 -1.16 3.22
C LEU A 54 1.51 -0.42 3.38
N ALA A 55 0.68 -0.38 2.34
CA ALA A 55 -0.59 0.30 2.36
C ALA A 55 -1.57 -0.36 3.36
N PHE A 56 -1.65 -1.69 3.35
CA PHE A 56 -2.46 -2.43 4.32
C PHE A 56 -1.88 -2.36 5.73
N GLY A 57 -0.57 -2.37 5.91
CA GLY A 57 0.07 -2.21 7.22
C GLY A 57 -0.32 -0.88 7.88
N LEU A 58 -0.34 0.22 7.12
CA LEU A 58 -0.78 1.53 7.60
C LEU A 58 -2.23 1.58 8.05
N VAL A 59 -3.10 0.67 7.58
CA VAL A 59 -4.51 0.60 7.97
C VAL A 59 -4.74 -0.44 9.07
N ILE A 60 -4.15 -1.63 8.92
CA ILE A 60 -4.34 -2.78 9.81
C ILE A 60 -3.69 -2.51 11.17
N THR A 61 -2.46 -2.00 11.22
CA THR A 61 -1.76 -1.75 12.49
C THR A 61 -2.52 -0.79 13.42
N PRO A 62 -2.97 0.41 12.99
CA PRO A 62 -3.76 1.26 13.87
C PRO A 62 -5.14 0.67 14.17
N SER A 63 -5.74 -0.10 13.25
CA SER A 63 -7.01 -0.80 13.52
C SER A 63 -6.84 -1.82 14.64
N LEU A 64 -5.83 -2.67 14.59
CA LEU A 64 -5.54 -3.67 15.62
C LEU A 64 -5.23 -3.02 16.97
N PHE A 65 -4.51 -1.89 16.97
CA PHE A 65 -4.24 -1.11 18.19
C PHE A 65 -5.54 -0.54 18.79
N TRP A 66 -6.45 0.01 17.98
CA TRP A 66 -7.75 0.49 18.46
C TRP A 66 -8.65 -0.59 19.03
N PHE A 67 -8.60 -1.81 18.48
CA PHE A 67 -9.34 -2.96 19.01
C PHE A 67 -8.64 -3.64 20.20
N GLY A 68 -7.47 -3.15 20.65
CA GLY A 68 -6.71 -3.75 21.75
C GLY A 68 -6.14 -5.14 21.43
N LEU A 69 -6.02 -5.47 20.15
CA LEU A 69 -5.52 -6.76 19.65
C LEU A 69 -4.02 -6.74 19.34
N TRP A 70 -3.35 -5.61 19.57
CA TRP A 70 -1.92 -5.43 19.36
C TRP A 70 -1.34 -4.64 20.55
N PRO A 71 -0.21 -5.07 21.13
CA PRO A 71 0.40 -4.40 22.28
C PRO A 71 0.91 -2.99 21.95
#